data_AF-A0A7S4FCE0-F1
#
_entry.id   AF-A0A7S4FCE0-F1
#
_cell.length_a   1.000
_cell.length_b   1.000
_cell.length_c   1.000
_cell.angle_alpha   90.00
_cell.angle_beta   90.00
_cell.angle_gamma   90.00
#
_symmetry.space_group_name_H-M   'P 1'
#
loop_
_entity.id
_entity.type
_entity.pdbx_description
1 polymer ?
#
loop_
_entity_poly.entity_id
_entity_poly.type
_entity_poly.pdbx_seq_one_letter_code
_entity_poly.pdbx_strand_id
1 'polypeptide(L)'
;RPKKRGAKAKRFSQLQEADDDSREDSPPTDAAGECIGDAEGDAASADGSAVQRKRRKRAGRSGLEQRGPPTVQGSGAMSGGASDEWQTARRSWEAVSGIFSSWRGRRVWMPFYYDGKCADYLRELGFKQVVHRPNDDFFIRVRDTKFMKKIDFIWDNPPYTSQETKEEVLRTLAATGKPFAMLLPISVLHVAFVREVLDMSQVQTIIPRRVFVRKSGGGEVPFKYLCWLCYKMRLKRDLHFIEDGDDGGADDS
;
A
#
# COMPACT_ATOMS: atom_id res chain seq x y z
N ARG A 1 -24.89 -48.10 -36.95
CA ARG A 1 -23.48 -48.29 -37.40
C ARG A 1 -22.54 -48.01 -36.22
N PRO A 2 -21.61 -48.92 -35.84
CA PRO A 2 -20.69 -48.72 -34.73
C PRO A 2 -19.18 -48.68 -35.11
N LYS A 3 -18.41 -47.94 -34.31
CA LYS A 3 -17.04 -48.22 -33.76
C LYS A 3 -15.87 -48.72 -34.67
N LYS A 4 -14.77 -47.94 -34.59
CA LYS A 4 -13.35 -48.32 -34.26
C LYS A 4 -12.30 -48.62 -35.36
N ARG A 5 -11.06 -48.17 -35.03
CA ARG A 5 -9.70 -48.56 -35.52
C ARG A 5 -9.27 -48.09 -36.92
N GLY A 6 -7.97 -47.82 -37.18
CA GLY A 6 -6.81 -47.70 -36.26
C GLY A 6 -5.42 -47.89 -36.94
N ALA A 7 -4.34 -47.49 -36.23
CA ALA A 7 -2.90 -47.51 -36.64
C ALA A 7 -2.51 -46.53 -37.79
N LYS A 8 -1.45 -45.71 -37.73
CA LYS A 8 -0.02 -45.81 -37.29
C LYS A 8 0.94 -46.35 -38.37
N ALA A 9 1.85 -45.47 -38.81
CA ALA A 9 3.16 -45.80 -39.41
C ALA A 9 4.26 -45.00 -38.69
N LYS A 10 5.51 -45.48 -38.71
CA LYS A 10 6.66 -44.88 -38.00
C LYS A 10 7.65 -44.26 -38.99
N ARG A 11 8.52 -43.36 -38.52
CA ARG A 11 9.97 -43.46 -38.82
C ARG A 11 10.85 -42.97 -37.65
N PHE A 12 11.85 -43.79 -37.34
CA PHE A 12 13.13 -43.42 -36.68
C PHE A 12 14.00 -42.66 -37.70
N SER A 13 15.18 -42.10 -37.41
CA SER A 13 16.14 -42.18 -36.28
C SER A 13 16.72 -40.76 -36.01
N GLN A 14 17.24 -40.36 -34.84
CA GLN A 14 18.07 -40.99 -33.78
C GLN A 14 19.58 -41.04 -34.10
N LEU A 15 20.38 -40.34 -33.25
CA LEU A 15 21.76 -40.48 -32.75
C LEU A 15 22.14 -39.09 -32.14
N GLN A 16 22.68 -38.87 -30.92
CA GLN A 16 23.77 -39.50 -30.13
C GLN A 16 25.16 -39.17 -30.69
N GLU A 17 26.21 -38.83 -29.93
CA GLU A 17 26.47 -38.77 -28.46
C GLU A 17 27.58 -37.69 -28.18
N ALA A 18 27.64 -36.99 -27.04
CA ALA A 18 28.40 -37.27 -25.78
C ALA A 18 29.94 -37.05 -25.84
N ASP A 19 30.69 -36.78 -24.77
CA ASP A 19 30.32 -36.64 -23.33
C ASP A 19 30.33 -35.16 -22.80
N ASP A 20 31.26 -34.58 -22.01
CA ASP A 20 32.59 -34.95 -21.46
C ASP A 20 32.85 -34.16 -20.12
N ASP A 21 33.98 -34.36 -19.41
CA ASP A 21 34.19 -34.05 -17.97
C ASP A 21 35.28 -32.98 -17.63
N SER A 22 35.05 -32.17 -16.59
CA SER A 22 36.07 -31.82 -15.58
C SER A 22 35.44 -31.23 -14.30
N ARG A 23 35.87 -31.72 -13.12
CA ARG A 23 35.48 -31.23 -11.78
C ARG A 23 36.48 -30.22 -11.23
N GLU A 24 36.04 -29.40 -10.28
CA GLU A 24 36.75 -29.26 -9.00
C GLU A 24 35.78 -28.89 -7.86
N ASP A 25 36.12 -29.27 -6.63
CA ASP A 25 35.20 -29.31 -5.47
C ASP A 25 35.98 -29.14 -4.14
N SER A 26 35.61 -28.16 -3.30
CA SER A 26 35.97 -28.08 -1.87
C SER A 26 35.19 -26.94 -1.15
N PRO A 27 34.82 -27.08 0.15
CA PRO A 27 33.91 -26.15 0.83
C PRO A 27 34.61 -25.37 1.99
N PRO A 28 33.98 -24.98 3.13
CA PRO A 28 34.16 -23.64 3.72
C PRO A 28 35.19 -23.54 4.86
N THR A 29 35.46 -22.32 5.31
CA THR A 29 36.25 -22.02 6.52
C THR A 29 35.50 -21.12 7.51
N ASP A 30 35.15 -21.66 8.67
CA ASP A 30 34.82 -20.88 9.88
C ASP A 30 36.11 -20.38 10.56
N ALA A 31 36.07 -19.18 11.15
CA ALA A 31 36.84 -18.83 12.36
C ALA A 31 36.34 -17.49 12.94
N ALA A 32 36.28 -17.40 14.27
CA ALA A 32 36.11 -16.13 14.98
C ALA A 32 37.47 -15.47 15.29
N GLY A 33 37.46 -14.18 15.58
CA GLY A 33 38.63 -13.43 16.03
C GLY A 33 38.23 -12.33 17.03
N GLU A 34 38.29 -12.66 18.32
CA GLU A 34 37.96 -11.73 19.42
C GLU A 34 39.21 -11.04 20.00
N CYS A 35 39.01 -9.78 20.40
CA CYS A 35 39.62 -9.13 21.58
C CYS A 35 41.14 -8.83 21.60
N ILE A 36 41.54 -8.17 22.71
CA ILE A 36 42.84 -7.52 22.99
C ILE A 36 43.00 -6.24 22.15
N GLY A 37 43.30 -5.06 22.68
CA GLY A 37 44.01 -4.68 23.92
C GLY A 37 45.25 -3.86 23.52
N ASP A 38 45.77 -2.88 24.25
CA ASP A 38 45.44 -2.28 25.56
C ASP A 38 45.94 -0.81 25.56
N ALA A 39 45.64 -0.01 26.61
CA ALA A 39 46.52 1.06 27.13
C ALA A 39 45.87 1.86 28.29
N GLU A 40 46.15 1.43 29.52
CA GLU A 40 46.60 2.19 30.71
C GLU A 40 46.35 3.72 30.83
N GLY A 41 46.05 4.18 32.07
CA GLY A 41 45.93 5.60 32.38
C GLY A 41 45.56 5.96 33.84
N ASP A 42 46.04 5.20 34.83
CA ASP A 42 45.79 5.47 36.26
C ASP A 42 46.36 6.82 36.76
N ALA A 43 45.70 7.45 37.73
CA ALA A 43 46.18 7.46 39.14
C ALA A 43 45.55 8.52 40.07
N ALA A 44 45.21 8.03 41.28
CA ALA A 44 45.41 8.67 42.60
C ALA A 44 44.58 9.89 43.08
N SER A 45 44.27 9.80 44.38
CA SER A 45 43.77 10.82 45.31
C SER A 45 44.97 11.41 46.12
N ALA A 46 44.87 12.22 47.19
CA ALA A 46 43.76 12.56 48.10
C ALA A 46 44.00 13.87 48.91
N ASP A 47 42.91 14.34 49.56
CA ASP A 47 42.82 15.19 50.77
C ASP A 47 43.50 16.58 50.82
N GLY A 48 43.03 17.49 51.69
CA GLY A 48 43.54 18.87 51.73
C GLY A 48 42.94 19.90 52.71
N SER A 49 42.03 19.55 53.63
CA SER A 49 41.49 20.46 54.69
C SER A 49 40.70 21.72 54.22
N ALA A 50 40.30 22.60 55.15
CA ALA A 50 39.14 23.50 54.97
C ALA A 50 39.31 24.97 55.41
N VAL A 51 38.65 25.91 54.69
CA VAL A 51 38.42 27.30 55.11
C VAL A 51 36.99 27.76 54.75
N GLN A 52 36.23 28.27 55.71
CA GLN A 52 34.91 28.89 55.46
C GLN A 52 35.04 30.34 54.98
N ARG A 53 34.25 30.75 53.98
CA ARG A 53 33.86 32.17 53.80
C ARG A 53 32.48 32.34 53.15
N LYS A 54 31.83 33.48 53.44
CA LYS A 54 30.38 33.68 53.30
C LYS A 54 29.96 34.26 51.93
N ARG A 55 28.77 33.84 51.47
CA ARG A 55 27.77 34.60 50.67
C ARG A 55 28.28 35.59 49.58
N ARG A 56 27.88 35.35 48.32
CA ARG A 56 26.83 36.17 47.64
C ARG A 56 26.40 35.57 46.28
N LYS A 57 25.22 35.99 45.80
CA LYS A 57 24.62 35.53 44.53
C LYS A 57 25.25 36.24 43.31
N ARG A 58 25.58 35.49 42.26
CA ARG A 58 25.42 35.81 40.83
C ARG A 58 24.96 34.52 40.16
N ALA A 59 23.81 34.47 39.48
CA ALA A 59 23.51 35.13 38.20
C ALA A 59 24.36 34.55 37.05
N GLY A 60 24.01 33.34 36.61
CA GLY A 60 24.55 32.66 35.43
C GLY A 60 23.46 32.43 34.38
N ARG A 61 23.83 32.50 33.09
CA ARG A 61 22.96 32.25 31.93
C ARG A 61 23.04 30.79 31.47
N SER A 62 22.20 30.46 30.48
CA SER A 62 22.29 29.36 29.50
C SER A 62 21.60 28.04 29.86
N GLY A 63 21.22 27.31 28.80
CA GLY A 63 20.27 26.20 28.80
C GLY A 63 19.19 26.44 27.75
N LEU A 64 19.30 25.80 26.58
CA LEU A 64 18.27 25.89 25.52
C LEU A 64 17.14 24.92 25.88
N GLU A 65 15.91 25.43 26.05
CA GLU A 65 14.73 24.56 26.03
C GLU A 65 14.46 24.09 24.60
N GLN A 66 14.51 22.78 24.38
CA GLN A 66 14.26 22.17 23.09
C GLN A 66 12.77 22.28 22.74
N ARG A 67 12.44 23.02 21.68
CA ARG A 67 11.09 23.05 21.10
C ARG A 67 10.79 21.78 20.29
N GLY A 68 10.65 20.65 20.99
CA GLY A 68 10.01 19.47 20.42
C GLY A 68 8.51 19.73 20.18
N PRO A 69 7.91 19.20 19.10
CA PRO A 69 6.47 19.26 18.92
C PRO A 69 5.76 18.45 20.02
N PRO A 70 4.58 18.88 20.50
CA PRO A 70 3.88 18.18 21.58
C PRO A 70 3.39 16.81 21.12
N THR A 71 3.87 15.75 21.77
CA THR A 71 3.39 14.38 21.57
C THR A 71 1.93 14.27 22.00
N VAL A 72 1.02 14.21 21.03
CA VAL A 72 -0.41 13.99 21.30
C VAL A 72 -0.56 12.61 21.96
N GLN A 73 -1.14 12.58 23.16
CA GLN A 73 -1.39 11.34 23.89
C GLN A 73 -2.33 10.43 23.10
N GLY A 74 -2.08 9.12 23.16
CA GLY A 74 -2.66 8.15 22.24
C GLY A 74 -4.19 8.17 22.21
N SER A 75 -4.75 8.30 21.01
CA SER A 75 -6.15 7.95 20.74
C SER A 75 -6.38 6.50 21.13
N GLY A 76 -7.24 6.27 22.12
CA GLY A 76 -7.42 4.97 22.75
C GLY A 76 -7.87 3.85 21.80
N ALA A 77 -7.60 2.61 22.19
CA ALA A 77 -7.99 1.43 21.42
C ALA A 77 -9.53 1.36 21.27
N MET A 78 -10.02 1.52 20.05
CA MET A 78 -11.45 1.37 19.75
C MET A 78 -11.84 -0.11 19.68
N SER A 79 -12.01 -0.72 20.85
CA SER A 79 -12.80 -1.95 20.98
C SER A 79 -14.28 -1.59 20.87
N GLY A 80 -14.83 -1.71 19.66
CA GLY A 80 -16.23 -1.42 19.35
C GLY A 80 -16.55 -1.77 17.91
N GLY A 81 -17.70 -2.41 17.67
CA GLY A 81 -18.08 -2.96 16.36
C GLY A 81 -18.45 -1.90 15.31
N ALA A 82 -17.48 -1.12 14.87
CA ALA A 82 -17.64 -0.18 13.76
C ALA A 82 -17.60 -0.94 12.42
N SER A 83 -18.75 -1.10 11.77
CA SER A 83 -18.76 -1.52 10.36
C SER A 83 -18.13 -0.43 9.48
N ASP A 84 -17.10 -0.81 8.70
CA ASP A 84 -16.35 0.04 7.75
C ASP A 84 -17.13 0.39 6.47
N GLU A 85 -18.45 0.28 6.54
CA GLU A 85 -19.44 0.72 5.56
C GLU A 85 -19.40 2.23 5.27
N TRP A 86 -18.42 2.63 4.46
CA TRP A 86 -18.16 4.00 4.02
C TRP A 86 -18.12 4.07 2.47
N GLN A 87 -19.03 4.81 1.85
CA GLN A 87 -18.95 5.14 0.43
C GLN A 87 -17.91 6.25 0.21
N THR A 88 -17.08 6.15 -0.82
CA THR A 88 -16.23 7.27 -1.27
C THR A 88 -17.10 8.30 -1.99
N ALA A 89 -17.04 9.56 -1.54
CA ALA A 89 -17.86 10.64 -2.05
C ALA A 89 -17.44 11.08 -3.47
N ARG A 90 -18.40 11.62 -4.24
CA ARG A 90 -18.21 12.06 -5.64
C ARG A 90 -16.94 12.90 -5.83
N ARG A 91 -16.74 13.94 -5.02
CA ARG A 91 -15.59 14.85 -5.15
C ARG A 91 -14.23 14.17 -4.94
N SER A 92 -14.18 13.08 -4.18
CA SER A 92 -12.94 12.29 -4.00
C SER A 92 -12.67 11.32 -5.15
N TRP A 93 -13.67 10.92 -5.93
CA TRP A 93 -13.45 10.30 -7.24
C TRP A 93 -13.02 11.34 -8.27
N GLU A 94 -13.64 12.52 -8.24
CA GLU A 94 -13.40 13.63 -9.16
C GLU A 94 -11.96 14.14 -9.09
N ALA A 95 -11.45 14.39 -7.87
CA ALA A 95 -10.09 14.88 -7.61
C ALA A 95 -8.98 13.97 -8.20
N VAL A 96 -9.20 12.66 -8.31
CA VAL A 96 -8.25 11.73 -8.96
C VAL A 96 -8.60 11.38 -10.42
N SER A 97 -9.82 11.69 -10.88
CA SER A 97 -10.33 11.28 -12.20
C SER A 97 -9.49 11.79 -13.38
N GLY A 98 -8.80 12.92 -13.21
CA GLY A 98 -7.87 13.48 -14.19
C GLY A 98 -6.56 12.69 -14.31
N ILE A 99 -6.06 12.12 -13.20
CA ILE A 99 -4.86 11.28 -13.18
C ILE A 99 -5.13 9.96 -13.92
N PHE A 100 -6.32 9.39 -13.74
CA PHE A 100 -6.78 8.18 -14.45
C PHE A 100 -7.42 8.46 -15.82
N SER A 101 -7.26 9.66 -16.40
CA SER A 101 -7.92 10.06 -17.66
C SER A 101 -7.65 9.12 -18.85
N SER A 102 -6.46 8.54 -18.96
CA SER A 102 -6.09 7.53 -19.97
C SER A 102 -6.90 6.22 -19.87
N TRP A 103 -7.53 5.97 -18.72
CA TRP A 103 -8.33 4.77 -18.45
C TRP A 103 -9.85 4.97 -18.71
N ARG A 104 -10.31 6.17 -19.11
CA ARG A 104 -11.76 6.46 -19.33
C ARG A 104 -12.46 5.57 -20.38
N GLY A 105 -11.72 5.11 -21.40
CA GLY A 105 -12.23 4.15 -22.39
C GLY A 105 -12.16 2.68 -21.96
N ARG A 106 -11.43 2.39 -20.88
CA ARG A 106 -11.12 1.04 -20.39
C ARG A 106 -12.22 0.49 -19.49
N ARG A 107 -12.31 -0.83 -19.40
CA ARG A 107 -13.29 -1.53 -18.56
C ARG A 107 -12.78 -1.70 -17.14
N VAL A 108 -13.27 -0.83 -16.25
CA VAL A 108 -12.98 -0.86 -14.82
C VAL A 108 -13.90 -1.84 -14.10
N TRP A 109 -13.36 -2.55 -13.11
CA TRP A 109 -14.14 -3.29 -12.11
C TRP A 109 -14.02 -2.62 -10.74
N MET A 110 -15.18 -2.41 -10.11
CA MET A 110 -15.36 -1.94 -8.75
C MET A 110 -16.00 -3.10 -7.94
N PRO A 111 -15.20 -3.98 -7.30
CA PRO A 111 -15.68 -5.15 -6.56
C PRO A 111 -16.45 -4.87 -5.25
N PHE A 112 -16.31 -3.72 -4.61
CA PHE A 112 -16.84 -3.47 -3.26
C PHE A 112 -18.10 -2.60 -3.33
N TYR A 113 -19.25 -3.26 -3.51
CA TYR A 113 -20.49 -2.61 -3.97
C TYR A 113 -21.03 -1.46 -3.08
N TYR A 114 -21.07 -1.70 -1.77
CA TYR A 114 -21.76 -0.83 -0.80
C TYR A 114 -23.18 -0.42 -1.21
N ASP A 115 -23.39 0.82 -1.68
CA ASP A 115 -24.69 1.37 -2.10
C ASP A 115 -24.82 1.57 -3.63
N GLY A 116 -23.82 1.16 -4.41
CA GLY A 116 -23.79 1.22 -5.86
C GLY A 116 -23.41 2.57 -6.48
N LYS A 117 -23.47 3.69 -5.73
CA LYS A 117 -23.44 5.05 -6.32
C LYS A 117 -22.10 5.46 -6.93
N CYS A 118 -20.98 4.94 -6.42
CA CYS A 118 -19.65 5.29 -6.95
C CYS A 118 -19.49 4.92 -8.44
N ALA A 119 -20.22 3.91 -8.92
CA ALA A 119 -20.21 3.55 -10.33
C ALA A 119 -20.91 4.58 -11.24
N ASP A 120 -21.89 5.32 -10.73
CA ASP A 120 -22.52 6.42 -11.47
C ASP A 120 -21.61 7.65 -11.48
N TYR A 121 -20.99 7.99 -10.34
CA TYR A 121 -19.98 9.06 -10.29
C TYR A 121 -18.86 8.83 -11.31
N LEU A 122 -18.34 7.60 -11.44
CA LEU A 122 -17.34 7.28 -12.46
C LEU A 122 -17.86 7.39 -13.90
N ARG A 123 -19.13 7.04 -14.17
CA ARG A 123 -19.75 7.21 -15.50
C ARG A 123 -19.87 8.68 -15.88
N GLU A 124 -20.30 9.52 -14.95
CA GLU A 124 -20.37 10.99 -15.10
C GLU A 124 -18.98 11.60 -15.31
N LEU A 125 -17.97 11.12 -14.58
CA LEU A 125 -16.56 11.47 -14.78
C LEU A 125 -15.94 10.87 -16.06
N GLY A 126 -16.75 10.24 -16.92
CA GLY A 126 -16.39 9.82 -18.27
C GLY A 126 -15.84 8.41 -18.42
N PHE A 127 -15.82 7.60 -17.35
CA PHE A 127 -15.43 6.18 -17.42
C PHE A 127 -16.60 5.36 -17.94
N LYS A 128 -16.62 5.05 -19.24
CA LYS A 128 -17.82 4.52 -19.91
C LYS A 128 -18.13 3.06 -19.62
N GLN A 129 -17.18 2.28 -19.10
CA GLN A 129 -17.29 0.83 -18.93
C GLN A 129 -17.12 0.39 -17.47
N VAL A 130 -17.90 0.98 -16.55
CA VAL A 130 -17.88 0.61 -15.12
C VAL A 130 -18.68 -0.66 -14.84
N VAL A 131 -18.00 -1.69 -14.34
CA VAL A 131 -18.60 -2.89 -13.76
C VAL A 131 -18.64 -2.77 -12.24
N HIS A 132 -19.84 -2.77 -11.68
CA HIS A 132 -20.11 -2.70 -10.24
C HIS A 132 -21.48 -3.34 -9.99
N ARG A 133 -21.62 -4.25 -9.02
CA ARG A 133 -22.80 -5.12 -8.88
C ARG A 133 -23.03 -5.55 -7.42
N PRO A 134 -24.29 -5.61 -6.93
CA PRO A 134 -24.58 -5.90 -5.52
C PRO A 134 -24.18 -7.31 -5.06
N ASN A 135 -24.20 -8.28 -5.98
CA ASN A 135 -24.04 -9.71 -5.65
C ASN A 135 -22.75 -10.32 -6.25
N ASP A 136 -21.81 -9.50 -6.71
CA ASP A 136 -20.50 -9.97 -7.20
C ASP A 136 -19.51 -10.01 -6.02
N ASP A 137 -19.46 -11.11 -5.26
CA ASP A 137 -18.42 -11.35 -4.23
C ASP A 137 -17.01 -11.29 -4.84
N PHE A 138 -16.09 -10.52 -4.25
CA PHE A 138 -14.74 -10.30 -4.79
C PHE A 138 -13.93 -11.60 -4.95
N PHE A 139 -13.84 -12.42 -3.91
CA PHE A 139 -12.98 -13.61 -3.85
C PHE A 139 -13.48 -14.76 -4.71
N ILE A 140 -14.80 -14.84 -4.95
CA ILE A 140 -15.43 -15.73 -5.92
C ILE A 140 -15.26 -15.16 -7.34
N ARG A 141 -15.61 -13.89 -7.55
CA ARG A 141 -15.68 -13.27 -8.89
C ARG A 141 -14.33 -13.16 -9.57
N VAL A 142 -13.26 -12.90 -8.82
CA VAL A 142 -11.90 -12.86 -9.34
C VAL A 142 -11.46 -14.19 -9.98
N ARG A 143 -12.07 -15.32 -9.59
CA ARG A 143 -11.79 -16.67 -10.12
C ARG A 143 -12.49 -16.94 -11.45
N ASP A 144 -13.47 -16.11 -11.86
CA ASP A 144 -14.10 -16.19 -13.18
C ASP A 144 -13.16 -15.65 -14.27
N THR A 145 -12.37 -16.56 -14.86
CA THR A 145 -11.43 -16.22 -15.94
C THR A 145 -12.10 -15.66 -17.20
N LYS A 146 -13.39 -15.92 -17.44
CA LYS A 146 -14.14 -15.34 -18.59
C LYS A 146 -14.58 -13.91 -18.31
N PHE A 147 -14.82 -13.57 -17.05
CA PHE A 147 -15.03 -12.21 -16.58
C PHE A 147 -13.72 -11.43 -16.54
N MET A 148 -12.69 -11.93 -15.85
CA MET A 148 -11.41 -11.24 -15.67
C MET A 148 -10.65 -11.01 -16.98
N LYS A 149 -10.87 -11.81 -18.03
CA LYS A 149 -10.38 -11.54 -19.39
C LYS A 149 -10.95 -10.25 -20.01
N LYS A 150 -12.08 -9.73 -19.52
CA LYS A 150 -12.76 -8.52 -20.03
C LYS A 150 -12.45 -7.27 -19.21
N ILE A 151 -11.89 -7.41 -18.01
CA ILE A 151 -11.53 -6.27 -17.15
C ILE A 151 -10.14 -5.76 -17.56
N ASP A 152 -10.01 -4.46 -17.80
CA ASP A 152 -8.71 -3.82 -18.06
C ASP A 152 -7.96 -3.55 -16.75
N PHE A 153 -8.66 -2.98 -15.75
CA PHE A 153 -8.11 -2.63 -14.43
C PHE A 153 -9.19 -2.68 -13.32
N ILE A 154 -8.76 -2.66 -12.07
CA ILE A 154 -9.62 -2.73 -10.87
C ILE A 154 -9.41 -1.45 -10.05
N TRP A 155 -10.45 -0.69 -9.71
CA TRP A 155 -10.29 0.58 -9.00
C TRP A 155 -11.44 0.81 -8.02
N ASP A 156 -11.15 0.82 -6.72
CA ASP A 156 -12.20 0.83 -5.70
C ASP A 156 -11.75 1.24 -4.28
N ASN A 157 -12.71 1.27 -3.35
CA ASN A 157 -12.56 1.48 -1.91
C ASN A 157 -12.84 0.16 -1.13
N PRO A 158 -11.82 -0.67 -0.84
CA PRO A 158 -11.98 -1.92 -0.11
C PRO A 158 -12.34 -1.73 1.37
N PRO A 159 -12.95 -2.73 2.04
CA PRO A 159 -13.07 -2.76 3.49
C PRO A 159 -11.70 -2.91 4.17
N TYR A 160 -11.52 -2.25 5.32
CA TYR A 160 -10.23 -2.16 6.02
C TYR A 160 -10.17 -2.90 7.36
N THR A 161 -11.27 -3.58 7.74
CA THR A 161 -11.63 -3.97 9.11
C THR A 161 -10.57 -4.78 9.85
N SER A 162 -9.82 -5.62 9.14
CA SER A 162 -8.75 -6.44 9.72
C SER A 162 -7.48 -6.36 8.85
N GLN A 163 -6.32 -6.66 9.45
CA GLN A 163 -5.05 -6.70 8.73
C GLN A 163 -5.05 -7.81 7.67
N GLU A 164 -5.62 -8.94 8.05
CA GLU A 164 -5.79 -10.16 7.26
C GLU A 164 -6.69 -9.90 6.04
N THR A 165 -7.80 -9.16 6.19
CA THR A 165 -8.67 -8.79 5.05
C THR A 165 -7.92 -7.93 4.02
N LYS A 166 -7.15 -6.92 4.47
CA LYS A 166 -6.36 -6.07 3.57
C LYS A 166 -5.27 -6.88 2.86
N GLU A 167 -4.64 -7.82 3.56
CA GLU A 167 -3.63 -8.70 2.99
C GLU A 167 -4.21 -9.69 1.98
N GLU A 168 -5.32 -10.36 2.29
CA GLU A 168 -5.99 -11.29 1.38
C GLU A 168 -6.48 -10.56 0.12
N VAL A 169 -7.05 -9.36 0.26
CA VAL A 169 -7.44 -8.50 -0.88
C VAL A 169 -6.21 -8.17 -1.73
N LEU A 170 -5.10 -7.71 -1.15
CA LEU A 170 -3.92 -7.32 -1.93
C LEU A 170 -3.17 -8.52 -2.55
N ARG A 171 -3.06 -9.66 -1.86
CA ARG A 171 -2.55 -10.92 -2.42
C ARG A 171 -3.42 -11.39 -3.58
N THR A 172 -4.74 -11.31 -3.45
CA THR A 172 -5.70 -11.65 -4.51
C THR A 172 -5.58 -10.70 -5.71
N LEU A 173 -5.53 -9.38 -5.48
CA LEU A 173 -5.38 -8.38 -6.54
C LEU A 173 -4.06 -8.57 -7.31
N ALA A 174 -2.94 -8.78 -6.62
CA ALA A 174 -1.64 -9.05 -7.23
C ALA A 174 -1.66 -10.31 -8.10
N ALA A 175 -2.27 -11.39 -7.61
CA ALA A 175 -2.41 -12.66 -8.32
C ALA A 175 -3.24 -12.56 -9.62
N THR A 176 -4.10 -11.55 -9.78
CA THR A 176 -4.82 -11.31 -11.05
C THR A 176 -3.91 -10.88 -12.20
N GLY A 177 -2.71 -10.35 -11.88
CA GLY A 177 -1.83 -9.68 -12.84
C GLY A 177 -2.38 -8.35 -13.40
N LYS A 178 -3.57 -7.91 -13.00
CA LYS A 178 -4.20 -6.67 -13.48
C LYS A 178 -3.57 -5.44 -12.84
N PRO A 179 -3.52 -4.31 -13.56
CA PRO A 179 -3.40 -2.99 -12.94
C PRO A 179 -4.55 -2.74 -11.97
N PHE A 180 -4.24 -2.11 -10.84
CA PHE A 180 -5.27 -1.70 -9.88
C PHE A 180 -4.93 -0.39 -9.17
N ALA A 181 -5.96 0.26 -8.61
CA ALA A 181 -5.84 1.36 -7.66
C ALA A 181 -6.80 1.12 -6.50
N MET A 182 -6.30 1.00 -5.28
CA MET A 182 -7.13 0.84 -4.07
C MET A 182 -6.94 2.03 -3.17
N LEU A 183 -8.04 2.66 -2.75
CA LEU A 183 -8.00 3.55 -1.60
C LEU A 183 -7.60 2.71 -0.39
N LEU A 184 -6.60 3.14 0.40
CA LEU A 184 -6.07 2.41 1.55
C LEU A 184 -5.46 3.40 2.57
N PRO A 185 -5.37 3.05 3.87
CA PRO A 185 -4.56 3.80 4.82
C PRO A 185 -3.09 3.91 4.37
N ILE A 186 -2.51 5.10 4.43
CA ILE A 186 -1.15 5.37 3.93
C ILE A 186 -0.06 4.53 4.63
N SER A 187 -0.31 4.11 5.87
CA SER A 187 0.55 3.18 6.62
C SER A 187 0.76 1.84 5.91
N VAL A 188 -0.15 1.42 5.01
CA VAL A 188 -0.03 0.19 4.23
C VAL A 188 1.24 0.18 3.37
N LEU A 189 1.75 1.34 2.92
CA LEU A 189 3.02 1.48 2.18
C LEU A 189 4.26 1.02 3.00
N HIS A 190 4.14 0.94 4.32
CA HIS A 190 5.22 0.53 5.22
C HIS A 190 5.12 -0.94 5.65
N VAL A 191 4.04 -1.64 5.33
CA VAL A 191 3.79 -3.01 5.80
C VAL A 191 4.61 -4.03 4.99
N ALA A 192 5.22 -4.99 5.69
CA ALA A 192 6.08 -6.03 5.09
C ALA A 192 5.40 -6.79 3.94
N PHE A 193 4.18 -7.30 4.15
CA PHE A 193 3.46 -8.07 3.13
C PHE A 193 3.29 -7.30 1.81
N VAL A 194 3.16 -5.98 1.82
CA VAL A 194 2.99 -5.19 0.59
C VAL A 194 4.24 -5.26 -0.29
N ARG A 195 5.42 -5.32 0.34
CA ARG A 195 6.72 -5.46 -0.32
C ARG A 195 7.03 -6.89 -0.76
N GLU A 196 6.41 -7.88 -0.11
CA GLU A 196 6.44 -9.30 -0.53
C GLU A 196 5.52 -9.57 -1.74
N VAL A 197 4.39 -8.86 -1.79
CA VAL A 197 3.26 -9.15 -2.69
C VAL A 197 3.28 -8.31 -3.96
N LEU A 198 3.77 -7.07 -3.87
CA LEU A 198 3.85 -6.15 -5.00
C LEU A 198 5.30 -5.90 -5.40
N ASP A 199 5.56 -6.00 -6.70
CA ASP A 199 6.76 -5.43 -7.31
C ASP A 199 6.75 -3.91 -7.08
N MET A 200 7.58 -3.45 -6.15
CA MET A 200 7.64 -2.04 -5.75
C MET A 200 8.08 -1.11 -6.88
N SER A 201 8.69 -1.62 -7.97
CA SER A 201 8.98 -0.82 -9.18
C SER A 201 7.72 -0.49 -9.99
N GLN A 202 6.60 -1.17 -9.73
CA GLN A 202 5.31 -0.96 -10.36
C GLN A 202 4.29 -0.32 -9.41
N VAL A 203 4.69 0.03 -8.19
CA VAL A 203 3.84 0.71 -7.19
C VAL A 203 3.94 2.22 -7.38
N GLN A 204 2.79 2.87 -7.42
CA GLN A 204 2.63 4.31 -7.55
C GLN A 204 1.56 4.78 -6.56
N THR A 205 1.60 6.01 -6.07
CA THR A 205 0.70 6.50 -5.02
C THR A 205 0.10 7.86 -5.36
N ILE A 206 -1.21 8.02 -5.12
CA ILE A 206 -1.86 9.34 -5.08
C ILE A 206 -2.22 9.65 -3.63
N ILE A 207 -1.63 10.72 -3.08
CA ILE A 207 -1.88 11.22 -1.72
C ILE A 207 -2.72 12.50 -1.82
N PRO A 208 -4.03 12.42 -1.54
CA PRO A 208 -4.86 13.60 -1.33
C PRO A 208 -4.67 14.18 0.09
N ARG A 209 -4.98 15.47 0.26
CA ARG A 209 -4.99 16.16 1.56
C ARG A 209 -6.00 15.53 2.53
N ARG A 210 -7.18 15.16 2.04
CA ARG A 210 -8.27 14.44 2.71
C ARG A 210 -8.98 13.53 1.69
N VAL A 211 -9.73 12.55 2.17
CA VAL A 211 -10.71 11.81 1.35
C VAL A 211 -12.06 11.91 2.01
N PHE A 212 -13.06 12.31 1.23
CA PHE A 212 -14.42 12.47 1.71
C PHE A 212 -15.19 11.17 1.52
N VAL A 213 -15.82 10.73 2.61
CA VAL A 213 -16.61 9.49 2.66
C VAL A 213 -17.96 9.74 3.32
N ARG A 214 -18.94 8.87 3.08
CA ARG A 214 -20.27 8.92 3.67
C ARG A 214 -20.71 7.53 4.14
N LYS A 215 -21.24 7.45 5.34
CA LYS A 215 -21.96 6.27 5.85
C LYS A 215 -23.45 6.37 5.51
N SER A 216 -24.12 5.24 5.33
CA SER A 216 -25.56 5.18 4.99
C SER A 216 -26.41 6.00 5.96
N GLY A 217 -27.35 6.79 5.43
CA GLY A 217 -28.15 7.76 6.18
C GLY A 217 -27.38 9.00 6.70
N GLY A 218 -26.05 9.00 6.64
CA GLY A 218 -25.20 10.06 7.19
C GLY A 218 -24.86 11.19 6.22
N GLY A 219 -24.23 12.22 6.78
CA GLY A 219 -23.52 13.26 6.04
C GLY A 219 -22.20 12.77 5.44
N GLU A 220 -21.55 13.64 4.67
CA GLU A 220 -20.19 13.43 4.18
C GLU A 220 -19.17 13.94 5.20
N VAL A 221 -18.07 13.21 5.41
CA VAL A 221 -17.02 13.54 6.39
C VAL A 221 -15.61 13.39 5.79
N PRO A 222 -14.65 14.27 6.15
CA PRO A 222 -13.26 14.15 5.74
C PRO A 222 -12.49 13.13 6.58
N PHE A 223 -11.86 12.17 5.92
CA PHE A 223 -10.82 11.32 6.48
C PHE A 223 -9.43 11.82 6.05
N LYS A 224 -8.44 11.65 6.92
CA LYS A 224 -7.01 11.90 6.63
C LYS A 224 -6.26 10.57 6.55
N TYR A 225 -5.01 10.62 6.06
CA TYR A 225 -4.09 9.48 6.04
C TYR A 225 -4.57 8.30 5.19
N LEU A 226 -5.43 8.55 4.19
CA LEU A 226 -5.74 7.61 3.12
C LEU A 226 -4.99 8.02 1.84
N CYS A 227 -4.61 7.05 1.02
CA CYS A 227 -4.00 7.25 -0.29
C CYS A 227 -4.53 6.21 -1.29
N TRP A 228 -4.43 6.49 -2.59
CA TRP A 228 -4.68 5.49 -3.62
C TRP A 228 -3.39 4.73 -3.91
N LEU A 229 -3.28 3.51 -3.36
CA LEU A 229 -2.23 2.56 -3.70
C LEU A 229 -2.49 2.03 -5.12
N CYS A 230 -1.67 2.47 -6.06
CA CYS A 230 -1.76 2.09 -7.47
C CYS A 230 -0.67 1.06 -7.80
N TYR A 231 -1.01 0.03 -8.57
CA TYR A 231 -0.08 -1.00 -9.01
C TYR A 231 -0.23 -1.24 -10.51
N LYS A 232 0.88 -1.21 -11.26
CA LYS A 232 0.95 -1.38 -12.73
C LYS A 232 0.08 -0.39 -13.53
N MET A 233 -0.38 0.70 -12.91
CA MET A 233 -1.26 1.72 -13.52
C MET A 233 -0.55 2.64 -14.53
N ARG A 234 0.79 2.67 -14.53
CA ARG A 234 1.64 3.44 -15.46
C ARG A 234 1.24 4.93 -15.53
N LEU A 235 1.05 5.52 -14.36
CA LEU A 235 0.82 6.94 -14.16
C LEU A 235 2.08 7.74 -14.51
N LYS A 236 1.92 9.04 -14.80
CA LYS A 236 3.03 9.94 -15.23
C LYS A 236 4.13 10.17 -14.18
N ARG A 237 3.90 9.77 -12.92
CA ARG A 237 4.79 9.89 -11.77
C ARG A 237 4.43 8.79 -10.79
N ASP A 238 5.39 8.36 -9.98
CA ASP A 238 5.17 7.36 -8.94
C ASP A 238 4.57 7.95 -7.66
N LEU A 239 4.63 9.28 -7.51
CA LEU A 239 3.99 10.02 -6.44
C LEU A 239 3.23 11.23 -6.98
N HIS A 240 1.95 11.31 -6.66
CA HIS A 240 1.07 12.45 -6.94
C HIS A 240 0.52 12.99 -5.61
N PHE A 241 0.85 14.23 -5.27
CA PHE A 241 0.11 14.97 -4.25
C PHE A 241 -1.03 15.72 -4.94
N ILE A 242 -2.22 15.70 -4.34
CA ILE A 242 -3.37 16.51 -4.78
C ILE A 242 -4.01 17.21 -3.59
N GLU A 243 -4.54 18.40 -3.83
CA GLU A 243 -5.45 19.04 -2.91
C GLU A 243 -6.82 18.35 -2.91
N ASP A 244 -7.66 18.71 -1.95
CA ASP A 244 -9.07 18.33 -1.98
C ASP A 244 -9.75 19.07 -3.13
N GLY A 245 -10.60 18.38 -3.90
CA GLY A 245 -11.42 19.04 -4.92
C GLY A 245 -12.27 20.13 -4.27
N ASP A 246 -12.20 21.34 -4.82
CA ASP A 246 -12.46 22.60 -4.12
C ASP A 246 -13.65 22.55 -3.14
N ASP A 247 -13.44 23.10 -1.95
CA ASP A 247 -14.45 23.27 -0.89
C ASP A 247 -15.50 24.36 -1.28
N GLY A 248 -15.99 24.33 -2.53
CA GLY A 248 -17.16 25.05 -3.03
C GLY A 248 -17.17 26.52 -2.69
N GLY A 249 -16.07 27.23 -2.94
CA GLY A 249 -15.94 28.65 -2.62
C GLY A 249 -17.09 29.46 -3.19
N ALA A 250 -17.97 29.95 -2.32
CA ALA A 250 -18.86 31.03 -2.66
C ALA A 250 -18.01 32.30 -2.74
N ASP A 251 -17.56 32.65 -3.94
CA ASP A 251 -17.13 34.00 -4.26
C ASP A 251 -18.37 34.91 -4.14
N ASP A 252 -18.60 35.40 -2.92
CA ASP A 252 -19.59 36.45 -2.63
C ASP A 252 -19.24 37.66 -3.53
N SER A 253 -20.16 37.97 -4.45
CA SER A 253 -19.97 38.90 -5.58
C SER A 253 -20.64 40.25 -5.35
#